data_AF-A0A3S4HKK4-F1
#
_entry.id   AF-A0A3S4HKK4-F1
#
_cell.length_a   1.000
_cell.length_b   1.000
_cell.length_c   1.000
_cell.angle_alpha   90.00
_cell.angle_beta   90.00
_cell.angle_gamma   90.00
#
_symmetry.space_group_name_H-M   'P 1'
#
loop_
_entity.id
_entity.type
_entity.pdbx_description
1 polymer ?
#
loop_
_entity_poly.entity_id
_entity_poly.type
_entity_poly.pdbx_seq_one_letter_code
_entity_poly.pdbx_strand_id
1 'polypeptide(L)'
;MPRLKLDAIDLRNGQIRISDHLAGHHGNFRLMPINLSLNNLSTLEENGRYTLHAEMEGGGRFDWQGSMRLQPLQSSGEASMQGLPLASAWDYVRPHFAAAKPDGELSVNARYQFDMSGASPDLTISSLSASLKGLKLRAPAGDGMLDLPELRVDGGALDLSRSLLTVAKVELNHGKLAASRDAAGQLDWLRALPPTKPEAKPAQPAKPSPWIVKIDNLRFNDWHAAWRDQTFVRPMQLETAVPLLQGKLSIDPDHGLKLDEAGLTLADLKLAAAGGMPWLTLDKAELARR
;
A
#
# COMPACT_ATOMS: atom_id res chain seq x y z
N MET A 1 6.54 -27.98 28.03
CA MET A 1 6.96 -26.60 28.39
C MET A 1 6.78 -26.39 29.89
N PRO A 2 7.64 -25.59 30.55
CA PRO A 2 7.47 -25.27 31.96
C PRO A 2 6.18 -24.46 32.21
N ARG A 3 5.56 -24.68 33.38
CA ARG A 3 4.39 -23.92 33.84
C ARG A 3 4.85 -22.58 34.39
N LEU A 4 4.46 -21.48 33.75
CA LEU A 4 4.87 -20.12 34.06
C LEU A 4 3.64 -19.22 34.03
N LYS A 5 3.53 -18.36 35.04
CA LYS A 5 2.52 -17.31 35.11
C LYS A 5 3.20 -15.99 35.39
N LEU A 6 2.92 -14.99 34.57
CA LEU A 6 3.34 -13.61 34.74
C LEU A 6 2.09 -12.79 35.03
N ASP A 7 1.98 -12.30 36.26
CA ASP A 7 0.81 -11.52 36.68
C ASP A 7 0.78 -10.15 36.01
N ALA A 8 1.91 -9.43 36.01
CA ALA A 8 2.02 -8.13 35.35
C ALA A 8 3.45 -7.83 34.85
N ILE A 9 3.56 -7.22 33.68
CA ILE A 9 4.75 -6.51 33.20
C ILE A 9 4.30 -5.13 32.75
N ASP A 10 4.84 -4.09 33.37
CA ASP A 10 4.61 -2.70 32.98
C ASP A 10 5.94 -2.03 32.63
N LEU A 11 6.07 -1.63 31.36
CA LEU A 11 7.13 -0.76 30.87
C LEU A 11 6.53 0.63 30.64
N ARG A 12 7.11 1.65 31.25
CA ARG A 12 6.66 3.05 31.12
C ARG A 12 7.79 3.91 30.59
N ASN A 13 7.48 4.75 29.61
CA ASN A 13 8.43 5.66 28.97
C ASN A 13 9.70 4.96 28.50
N GLY A 14 9.57 3.73 28.02
CA GLY A 14 10.66 2.96 27.46
C GLY A 14 11.17 3.60 26.17
N GLN A 15 12.42 3.31 25.85
CA GLN A 15 13.04 3.70 24.59
C GLN A 15 13.68 2.47 23.96
N ILE A 16 13.39 2.24 22.69
CA ILE A 16 14.10 1.25 21.89
C ILE A 16 14.76 1.96 20.73
N ARG A 17 16.06 1.68 20.55
CA ARG A 17 16.80 2.06 19.34
C ARG A 17 17.05 0.79 18.55
N ILE A 18 16.45 0.72 17.37
CA ILE A 18 16.61 -0.38 16.44
C ILE A 18 17.61 0.10 15.39
N SER A 19 18.73 -0.61 15.28
CA SER A 19 19.69 -0.46 14.19
C SER A 19 19.55 -1.68 13.31
N ASP A 20 18.87 -1.52 12.18
CA ASP A 20 18.75 -2.58 11.18
C ASP A 20 20.02 -2.63 10.34
N HIS A 21 20.61 -3.82 10.26
CA HIS A 21 21.81 -4.14 9.50
C HIS A 21 21.54 -5.15 8.38
N LEU A 22 20.28 -5.44 8.05
CA LEU A 22 19.91 -6.34 6.97
C LEU A 22 20.43 -5.82 5.62
N ALA A 23 21.34 -6.62 5.04
CA ALA A 23 21.81 -6.57 3.66
C ALA A 23 21.89 -5.16 3.03
N GLY A 24 22.81 -4.33 3.53
CA GLY A 24 23.16 -3.03 2.92
C GLY A 24 22.27 -1.85 3.30
N HIS A 25 21.33 -2.02 4.22
CA HIS A 25 20.50 -0.93 4.75
C HIS A 25 21.01 -0.52 6.13
N HIS A 26 21.04 0.80 6.38
CA HIS A 26 21.37 1.39 7.68
C HIS A 26 20.15 2.16 8.18
N GLY A 27 19.11 1.44 8.59
CA GLY A 27 17.93 2.03 9.21
C GLY A 27 18.15 2.20 10.70
N ASN A 28 18.19 3.44 11.19
CA ASN A 28 18.12 3.71 12.62
C ASN A 28 16.71 4.18 12.96
N PHE A 29 15.96 3.35 13.67
CA PHE A 29 14.64 3.70 14.18
C PHE A 29 14.73 3.91 15.68
N ARG A 30 14.09 4.97 16.15
CA ARG A 30 13.98 5.24 17.57
C ARG A 30 12.51 5.31 17.94
N LEU A 31 12.10 4.41 18.82
CA LEU A 31 10.76 4.32 19.35
C LEU A 31 10.78 4.89 20.76
N MET A 32 10.04 5.98 20.96
CA MET A 32 9.95 6.72 22.22
C MET A 32 8.73 7.67 22.24
N PRO A 33 7.92 7.68 23.32
CA PRO A 33 7.93 6.71 24.40
C PRO A 33 7.36 5.35 23.95
N ILE A 34 7.75 4.28 24.65
CA ILE A 34 7.11 2.97 24.58
C ILE A 34 6.48 2.69 25.94
N ASN A 35 5.16 2.52 25.93
CA ASN A 35 4.38 2.10 27.08
C ASN A 35 3.79 0.73 26.76
N LEU A 36 4.20 -0.30 27.51
CA LEU A 36 3.73 -1.67 27.35
C LEU A 36 3.16 -2.13 28.68
N SER A 37 1.93 -2.63 28.68
CA SER A 37 1.34 -3.34 29.81
C SER A 37 0.92 -4.74 29.37
N LEU A 38 1.44 -5.76 30.05
CA LEU A 38 1.07 -7.15 29.88
C LEU A 38 0.48 -7.64 31.21
N ASN A 39 -0.69 -8.26 31.17
CA ASN A 39 -1.38 -8.72 32.37
C ASN A 39 -1.81 -10.18 32.19
N ASN A 40 -1.59 -10.98 33.23
CA ASN A 40 -2.03 -12.38 33.33
C ASN A 40 -1.54 -13.27 32.17
N LEU A 41 -0.29 -13.12 31.73
CA LEU A 41 0.29 -14.00 30.72
C LEU A 41 0.64 -15.35 31.34
N SER A 42 0.14 -16.43 30.75
CA SER A 42 0.24 -17.77 31.31
C SER A 42 0.63 -18.77 30.22
N THR A 43 1.52 -19.71 30.53
CA THR A 43 1.70 -20.91 29.70
C THR A 43 0.65 -21.99 30.00
N LEU A 44 -0.33 -21.68 30.86
CA LEU A 44 -1.53 -22.47 31.06
C LEU A 44 -2.63 -22.04 30.07
N GLU A 45 -3.78 -22.71 30.12
CA GLU A 45 -4.96 -22.42 29.30
C GLU A 45 -5.70 -21.13 29.73
N GLU A 46 -4.97 -20.04 29.92
CA GLU A 46 -5.49 -18.75 30.37
C GLU A 46 -5.14 -17.65 29.36
N ASN A 47 -6.08 -16.71 29.16
CA ASN A 47 -5.86 -15.56 28.29
C ASN A 47 -5.21 -14.42 29.08
N GLY A 48 -4.04 -13.99 28.64
CA GLY A 48 -3.45 -12.73 29.04
C GLY A 48 -3.97 -11.57 28.21
N ARG A 49 -3.80 -10.35 28.72
CA ARG A 49 -4.12 -9.10 28.03
C ARG A 49 -2.85 -8.32 27.79
N TYR A 50 -2.80 -7.60 26.67
CA TYR A 50 -1.70 -6.71 26.35
C TYR A 50 -2.23 -5.37 25.85
N THR A 51 -1.51 -4.31 26.17
CA THR A 51 -1.63 -3.00 25.56
C THR A 51 -0.24 -2.46 25.28
N LEU A 52 -0.03 -1.96 24.08
CA LEU A 52 1.20 -1.35 23.62
C LEU A 52 0.85 -0.02 22.99
N HIS A 53 1.52 1.02 23.45
CA HIS A 53 1.52 2.33 22.84
C HIS A 53 2.97 2.70 22.56
N ALA A 54 3.30 2.96 21.31
CA ALA A 54 4.64 3.32 20.87
C ALA A 54 4.57 4.49 19.89
N GLU A 55 5.45 5.46 20.08
CA GLU A 55 5.64 6.55 19.11
C GLU A 55 7.01 6.43 18.46
N MET A 56 7.13 6.86 17.21
CA MET A 56 8.37 6.85 16.47
C MET A 56 8.96 8.26 16.32
N GLU A 57 10.28 8.36 16.46
CA GLU A 57 11.00 9.57 16.10
C GLU A 57 10.76 9.91 14.62
N GLY A 58 10.33 11.15 14.35
CA GLY A 58 9.96 11.59 13.01
C GLY A 58 8.47 11.45 12.70
N GLY A 59 7.67 10.89 13.60
CA GLY A 59 6.22 10.79 13.47
C GLY A 59 5.73 9.35 13.29
N GLY A 60 4.46 9.13 13.63
CA GLY A 60 3.86 7.80 13.65
C GLY A 60 3.56 7.35 15.07
N ARG A 61 2.30 7.03 15.33
CA ARG A 61 1.83 6.41 16.58
C ARG A 61 1.32 5.01 16.29
N PHE A 62 1.82 4.04 17.03
CA PHE A 62 1.37 2.66 16.99
C PHE A 62 0.66 2.31 18.30
N ASP A 63 -0.60 1.93 18.21
CA ASP A 63 -1.39 1.42 19.33
C ASP A 63 -1.81 -0.02 19.01
N TRP A 64 -1.54 -0.95 19.93
CA TRP A 64 -1.89 -2.36 19.79
C TRP A 64 -2.44 -2.90 21.10
N GLN A 65 -3.63 -3.47 21.07
CA GLN A 65 -4.29 -3.99 22.27
C GLN A 65 -5.07 -5.26 21.98
N GLY A 66 -5.16 -6.13 22.97
CA GLY A 66 -5.98 -7.33 22.84
C GLY A 66 -5.70 -8.39 23.89
N SER A 67 -5.99 -9.63 23.50
CA SER A 67 -5.74 -10.81 24.32
C SER A 67 -4.80 -11.78 23.61
N MET A 68 -3.97 -12.48 24.37
CA MET A 68 -3.12 -13.54 23.86
C MET A 68 -3.11 -14.74 24.81
N ARG A 69 -2.96 -15.91 24.23
CA ARG A 69 -2.72 -17.17 24.91
C ARG A 69 -1.39 -17.72 24.43
N LEU A 70 -0.56 -18.23 25.33
CA LEU A 70 0.77 -18.74 24.96
C LEU A 70 0.76 -20.22 24.57
N GLN A 71 -0.24 -20.99 25.01
CA GLN A 71 -0.33 -22.42 24.73
C GLN A 71 -1.78 -22.90 24.51
N PRO A 72 -2.19 -23.22 23.27
CA PRO A 72 -1.48 -22.89 22.02
C PRO A 72 -1.36 -21.38 21.82
N LEU A 73 -0.44 -20.94 20.96
CA LEU A 73 -0.28 -19.52 20.66
C LEU A 73 -1.50 -19.02 19.90
N GLN A 74 -2.27 -18.14 20.52
CA GLN A 74 -3.43 -17.48 19.94
C GLN A 74 -3.39 -16.00 20.32
N SER A 75 -3.81 -15.13 19.41
CA SER A 75 -3.86 -13.70 19.69
C SER A 75 -5.01 -13.06 18.94
N SER A 76 -5.77 -12.22 19.61
CA SER A 76 -6.81 -11.39 19.01
C SER A 76 -6.68 -9.97 19.51
N GLY A 77 -6.94 -9.01 18.64
CA GLY A 77 -6.76 -7.62 19.02
C GLY A 77 -6.99 -6.64 17.90
N GLU A 78 -6.71 -5.38 18.24
CA GLU A 78 -6.78 -4.25 17.34
C GLU A 78 -5.42 -3.58 17.31
N ALA A 79 -4.92 -3.32 16.10
CA ALA A 79 -3.70 -2.59 15.86
C ALA A 79 -4.03 -1.35 15.03
N SER A 80 -3.50 -0.21 15.42
CA SER A 80 -3.58 1.03 14.66
C SER A 80 -2.21 1.66 14.50
N MET A 81 -1.93 2.13 13.30
CA MET A 81 -0.81 2.98 12.95
C MET A 81 -1.40 4.31 12.49
N GLN A 82 -0.95 5.42 13.05
CA GLN A 82 -1.47 6.75 12.75
C GLN A 82 -0.35 7.68 12.35
N GLY A 83 -0.49 8.29 11.17
CA GLY A 83 0.42 9.33 10.68
C GLY A 83 1.86 8.84 10.47
N LEU A 84 2.06 7.59 10.05
CA LEU A 84 3.39 7.07 9.74
C LEU A 84 3.94 7.78 8.50
N PRO A 85 5.02 8.58 8.60
CA PRO A 85 5.59 9.23 7.43
C PRO A 85 6.15 8.17 6.48
N LEU A 86 5.77 8.22 5.20
CA LEU A 86 6.25 7.27 4.18
C LEU A 86 7.78 7.28 4.05
N ALA A 87 8.37 8.45 4.30
CA ALA A 87 9.78 8.68 4.42
C ALA A 87 10.51 7.72 5.39
N SER A 88 9.83 7.24 6.44
CA SER A 88 10.44 6.35 7.43
C SER A 88 10.67 4.94 6.89
N ALA A 89 9.74 4.42 6.06
CA ALA A 89 9.82 3.09 5.48
C ALA A 89 10.50 3.05 4.10
N TRP A 90 10.92 4.21 3.56
CA TRP A 90 11.35 4.32 2.18
C TRP A 90 12.56 3.44 1.82
N ASP A 91 13.52 3.30 2.74
CA ASP A 91 14.71 2.49 2.48
C ASP A 91 14.38 1.01 2.20
N TYR A 92 13.25 0.50 2.72
CA TYR A 92 12.76 -0.85 2.43
C TYR A 92 12.05 -0.95 1.07
N VAL A 93 11.48 0.15 0.58
CA VAL A 93 10.72 0.18 -0.69
C VAL A 93 11.64 0.49 -1.88
N ARG A 94 12.66 1.34 -1.68
CA ARG A 94 13.58 1.83 -2.71
C ARG A 94 14.21 0.71 -3.58
N PRO A 95 14.60 -0.47 -3.06
CA PRO A 95 15.16 -1.55 -3.89
C PRO A 95 14.18 -2.09 -4.92
N HIS A 96 12.88 -1.96 -4.66
CA HIS A 96 11.79 -2.45 -5.51
C HIS A 96 11.13 -1.34 -6.32
N PHE A 97 11.37 -0.08 -5.98
CA PHE A 97 10.83 1.08 -6.66
C PHE A 97 11.80 2.27 -6.57
N ALA A 98 12.58 2.46 -7.63
CA ALA A 98 13.59 3.50 -7.78
C ALA A 98 12.94 4.86 -8.10
N ALA A 99 12.31 5.47 -7.09
CA ALA A 99 11.83 6.84 -7.15
C ALA A 99 12.55 7.73 -6.13
N ALA A 100 12.28 9.04 -6.19
CA ALA A 100 12.66 9.92 -5.08
C ALA A 100 11.89 9.52 -3.80
N LYS A 101 12.51 9.78 -2.64
CA LYS A 101 11.87 9.56 -1.34
C LYS A 101 10.53 10.31 -1.28
N PRO A 102 9.40 9.61 -1.03
CA PRO A 102 8.08 10.22 -1.08
C PRO A 102 7.78 11.05 0.14
N ASP A 103 6.96 12.08 -0.08
CA ASP A 103 6.19 12.71 0.99
C ASP A 103 4.91 11.93 1.25
N GLY A 104 4.33 12.16 2.43
CA GLY A 104 3.00 11.68 2.80
C GLY A 104 3.01 10.86 4.07
N GLU A 105 1.80 10.56 4.54
CA GLU A 105 1.56 9.87 5.80
C GLU A 105 0.56 8.74 5.62
N LEU A 106 0.88 7.58 6.18
CA LEU A 106 0.05 6.39 6.18
C LEU A 106 -0.60 6.21 7.55
N SER A 107 -1.90 5.96 7.57
CA SER A 107 -2.61 5.47 8.74
C SER A 107 -3.33 4.17 8.40
N VAL A 108 -3.29 3.19 9.29
CA VAL A 108 -3.88 1.86 9.11
C VAL A 108 -4.56 1.46 10.41
N ASN A 109 -5.74 0.86 10.33
CA ASN A 109 -6.40 0.22 11.45
C ASN A 109 -6.77 -1.20 11.04
N ALA A 110 -6.53 -2.17 11.91
CA ALA A 110 -6.86 -3.55 11.66
C ALA A 110 -7.32 -4.24 12.94
N ARG A 111 -8.44 -4.96 12.84
CA ARG A 111 -8.81 -5.98 13.82
C ARG A 111 -8.40 -7.35 13.29
N TYR A 112 -7.63 -8.09 14.08
CA TYR A 112 -7.11 -9.39 13.67
C TYR A 112 -7.42 -10.49 14.69
N GLN A 113 -7.39 -11.73 14.20
CA GLN A 113 -7.35 -12.94 15.00
C GLN A 113 -6.31 -13.87 14.40
N PHE A 114 -5.40 -14.33 15.24
CA PHE A 114 -4.29 -15.21 14.90
C PHE A 114 -4.40 -16.49 15.74
N ASP A 115 -4.24 -17.64 15.11
CA ASP A 115 -4.32 -18.95 15.76
C ASP A 115 -3.22 -19.87 15.24
N MET A 116 -2.46 -20.46 16.16
CA MET A 116 -1.39 -21.41 15.86
C MET A 116 -1.62 -22.79 16.54
N SER A 117 -2.87 -23.10 16.86
CA SER A 117 -3.28 -24.39 17.45
C SER A 117 -3.38 -25.52 16.40
N GLY A 118 -3.59 -25.17 15.13
CA GLY A 118 -3.69 -26.10 14.01
C GLY A 118 -2.33 -26.51 13.42
N ALA A 119 -2.39 -27.28 12.32
CA ALA A 119 -1.19 -27.71 11.57
C ALA A 119 -0.49 -26.57 10.81
N SER A 120 -1.20 -25.48 10.53
CA SER A 120 -0.71 -24.27 9.87
C SER A 120 -1.19 -23.03 10.62
N PRO A 121 -0.44 -21.91 10.58
CA PRO A 121 -0.91 -20.64 11.12
C PRO A 121 -2.19 -20.17 10.43
N ASP A 122 -3.17 -19.74 11.22
CA ASP A 122 -4.37 -19.08 10.74
C ASP A 122 -4.33 -17.59 11.14
N LEU A 123 -4.75 -16.74 10.21
CA LEU A 123 -4.82 -15.30 10.40
C LEU A 123 -6.06 -14.79 9.66
N THR A 124 -6.94 -14.15 10.42
CA THR A 124 -8.07 -13.40 9.87
C THR A 124 -7.96 -11.93 10.24
N ILE A 125 -8.28 -11.06 9.29
CA ILE A 125 -8.43 -9.62 9.48
C ILE A 125 -9.83 -9.27 8.97
N SER A 126 -10.66 -8.64 9.80
CA SER A 126 -12.08 -8.42 9.46
C SER A 126 -12.49 -6.95 9.37
N SER A 127 -11.61 -6.03 9.74
CA SER A 127 -11.88 -4.59 9.71
C SER A 127 -10.59 -3.82 9.42
N LEU A 128 -10.03 -4.04 8.23
CA LEU A 128 -8.90 -3.27 7.74
C LEU A 128 -9.40 -1.96 7.12
N SER A 129 -8.90 -0.84 7.61
CA SER A 129 -8.99 0.45 6.95
C SER A 129 -7.61 1.06 6.82
N ALA A 130 -7.38 1.80 5.74
CA ALA A 130 -6.14 2.53 5.56
C ALA A 130 -6.43 3.90 4.92
N SER A 131 -5.61 4.88 5.25
CA SER A 131 -5.61 6.17 4.59
C SER A 131 -4.19 6.63 4.34
N LEU A 132 -3.97 7.18 3.16
CA LEU A 132 -2.72 7.78 2.75
C LEU A 132 -2.99 9.24 2.40
N LYS A 133 -2.22 10.15 3.00
CA LYS A 133 -2.39 11.59 2.78
C LYS A 133 -1.14 12.20 2.20
N GLY A 134 -1.32 13.07 1.20
CA GLY A 134 -0.25 13.88 0.62
C GLY A 134 0.88 13.09 -0.04
N LEU A 135 0.56 11.98 -0.71
CA LEU A 135 1.57 11.20 -1.42
C LEU A 135 2.12 12.03 -2.59
N LYS A 136 3.41 12.29 -2.58
CA LYS A 136 4.12 12.91 -3.70
C LYS A 136 5.26 12.04 -4.16
N LEU A 137 5.26 11.71 -5.44
CA LEU A 137 6.29 10.91 -6.10
C LEU A 137 6.80 11.64 -7.34
N ARG A 138 8.08 11.44 -7.62
CA ARG A 138 8.73 11.87 -8.86
C ARG A 138 9.36 10.66 -9.53
N ALA A 139 9.17 10.57 -10.84
CA ALA A 139 9.86 9.58 -11.64
C ALA A 139 11.39 9.79 -11.56
N PRO A 140 12.20 8.73 -11.68
CA PRO A 140 13.66 8.84 -11.58
C PRO A 140 14.30 9.65 -12.72
N ALA A 141 13.60 9.81 -13.84
CA ALA A 141 14.03 10.59 -14.99
C ALA A 141 12.82 11.25 -15.67
N GLY A 142 13.05 12.34 -16.40
CA GLY A 142 11.97 13.08 -17.07
C GLY A 142 11.17 13.95 -16.10
N ASP A 143 9.98 14.34 -16.53
CA ASP A 143 9.09 15.26 -15.79
C ASP A 143 7.90 14.52 -15.12
N GLY A 144 8.00 13.20 -14.99
CA GLY A 144 6.96 12.37 -14.39
C GLY A 144 6.74 12.68 -12.91
N MET A 145 5.47 12.89 -12.53
CA MET A 145 5.08 13.26 -11.16
C MET A 145 3.71 12.67 -10.82
N LEU A 146 3.56 12.23 -9.56
CA LEU A 146 2.28 11.86 -8.98
C LEU A 146 2.08 12.70 -7.71
N ASP A 147 0.99 13.44 -7.65
CA ASP A 147 0.51 14.12 -6.44
C ASP A 147 -0.87 13.55 -6.11
N LEU A 148 -0.96 12.84 -5.00
CA LEU A 148 -2.17 12.19 -4.54
C LEU A 148 -2.50 12.69 -3.12
N PRO A 149 -3.42 13.67 -3.01
CA PRO A 149 -3.80 14.26 -1.74
C PRO A 149 -4.40 13.24 -0.75
N GLU A 150 -5.26 12.34 -1.24
CA GLU A 150 -5.90 11.35 -0.39
C GLU A 150 -6.11 10.03 -1.14
N LEU A 151 -5.73 8.93 -0.49
CA LEU A 151 -6.19 7.59 -0.80
C LEU A 151 -6.83 6.98 0.44
N ARG A 152 -7.97 6.31 0.26
CA ARG A 152 -8.70 5.62 1.32
C ARG A 152 -8.97 4.18 0.93
N VAL A 153 -8.85 3.29 1.90
CA VAL A 153 -9.23 1.89 1.80
C VAL A 153 -10.17 1.60 2.97
N ASP A 154 -11.36 1.10 2.67
CA ASP A 154 -12.38 0.77 3.65
C ASP A 154 -12.90 -0.65 3.44
N GLY A 155 -13.20 -1.34 4.54
CA GLY A 155 -13.76 -2.69 4.52
C GLY A 155 -12.81 -3.74 3.95
N GLY A 156 -11.51 -3.63 4.24
CA GLY A 156 -10.55 -4.68 3.94
C GLY A 156 -10.72 -5.88 4.88
N ALA A 157 -10.61 -7.08 4.32
CA ALA A 157 -10.61 -8.32 5.07
C ALA A 157 -9.65 -9.33 4.45
N LEU A 158 -8.96 -10.09 5.29
CA LEU A 158 -8.00 -11.11 4.89
C LEU A 158 -8.32 -12.41 5.62
N ASP A 159 -8.27 -13.52 4.90
CA ASP A 159 -8.33 -14.88 5.43
C ASP A 159 -7.15 -15.67 4.84
N LEU A 160 -6.15 -15.94 5.68
CA LEU A 160 -4.92 -16.61 5.27
C LEU A 160 -5.20 -18.07 4.88
N SER A 161 -6.07 -18.75 5.61
CA SER A 161 -6.43 -20.16 5.34
C SER A 161 -7.05 -20.34 3.95
N ARG A 162 -7.77 -19.32 3.47
CA ARG A 162 -8.40 -19.28 2.15
C ARG A 162 -7.60 -18.55 1.09
N SER A 163 -6.43 -17.99 1.44
CA SER A 163 -5.66 -17.08 0.58
C SER A 163 -6.54 -16.00 -0.05
N LEU A 164 -7.44 -15.41 0.76
CA LEU A 164 -8.45 -14.47 0.28
C LEU A 164 -8.21 -13.08 0.88
N LEU A 165 -8.16 -12.08 0.01
CA LEU A 165 -8.16 -10.66 0.35
C LEU A 165 -9.35 -9.99 -0.33
N THR A 166 -10.23 -9.37 0.44
CA THR A 166 -11.36 -8.59 -0.08
C THR A 166 -11.26 -7.15 0.40
N VAL A 167 -11.59 -6.19 -0.45
CA VAL A 167 -11.64 -4.78 -0.12
C VAL A 167 -12.94 -4.19 -0.64
N ALA A 168 -13.78 -3.71 0.26
CA ALA A 168 -15.08 -3.15 -0.11
C ALA A 168 -14.93 -1.86 -0.95
N LYS A 169 -13.99 -0.99 -0.58
CA LYS A 169 -13.82 0.30 -1.23
C LYS A 169 -12.37 0.77 -1.26
N VAL A 170 -11.93 1.27 -2.41
CA VAL A 170 -10.68 2.00 -2.59
C VAL A 170 -11.00 3.30 -3.32
N GLU A 171 -10.68 4.43 -2.71
CA GLU A 171 -10.87 5.74 -3.30
C GLU A 171 -9.54 6.49 -3.38
N LEU A 172 -9.30 7.11 -4.52
CA LEU A 172 -8.18 8.00 -4.73
C LEU A 172 -8.72 9.34 -5.20
N ASN A 173 -8.50 10.39 -4.40
CA ASN A 173 -9.19 11.67 -4.57
C ASN A 173 -8.19 12.76 -4.99
N HIS A 174 -8.59 13.53 -6.00
CA HIS A 174 -7.90 14.75 -6.47
C HIS A 174 -6.47 14.51 -6.98
N GLY A 175 -6.21 13.32 -7.54
CA GLY A 175 -4.88 12.93 -8.00
C GLY A 175 -4.43 13.69 -9.24
N LYS A 176 -3.14 13.96 -9.34
CA LYS A 176 -2.49 14.52 -10.52
C LYS A 176 -1.38 13.59 -10.97
N LEU A 177 -1.43 13.13 -12.21
CA LEU A 177 -0.43 12.25 -12.80
C LEU A 177 0.16 12.89 -14.05
N ALA A 178 1.47 13.08 -14.06
CA ALA A 178 2.24 13.39 -15.25
C ALA A 178 3.11 12.18 -15.60
N ALA A 179 3.09 11.78 -16.86
CA ALA A 179 3.95 10.73 -17.38
C ALA A 179 4.50 11.13 -18.75
N SER A 180 5.66 10.57 -19.11
CA SER A 180 6.34 10.93 -20.34
C SER A 180 7.07 9.77 -20.98
N ARG A 181 7.14 9.84 -22.30
CA ARG A 181 7.94 8.96 -23.15
C ARG A 181 9.03 9.79 -23.80
N ASP A 182 10.28 9.39 -23.62
CA ASP A 182 11.42 10.09 -24.21
C ASP A 182 11.62 9.77 -25.71
N ALA A 183 12.56 10.45 -26.35
CA ALA A 183 12.88 10.26 -27.77
C ALA A 183 13.40 8.85 -28.11
N ALA A 184 13.93 8.12 -27.12
CA ALA A 184 14.33 6.72 -27.26
C ALA A 184 13.14 5.75 -27.04
N GLY A 185 11.95 6.28 -26.81
CA GLY A 185 10.73 5.51 -26.59
C GLY A 185 10.59 4.94 -25.18
N GLN A 186 11.44 5.33 -24.23
CA GLN A 186 11.42 4.86 -22.84
C GLN A 186 10.43 5.66 -21.99
N LEU A 187 9.67 4.96 -21.15
CA LEU A 187 8.73 5.55 -20.21
C LEU A 187 9.43 5.95 -18.92
N ASP A 188 9.17 7.15 -18.42
CA ASP A 188 9.74 7.67 -17.18
C ASP A 188 9.44 6.81 -15.95
N TRP A 189 8.16 6.46 -15.73
CA TRP A 189 7.74 5.63 -14.60
C TRP A 189 8.19 4.18 -14.70
N LEU A 190 8.41 3.66 -15.92
CA LEU A 190 8.92 2.30 -16.09
C LEU A 190 10.37 2.18 -15.59
N ARG A 191 11.15 3.27 -15.65
CA ARG A 191 12.51 3.31 -15.09
C ARG A 191 12.53 3.27 -13.56
N ALA A 192 11.39 3.51 -12.90
CA ALA A 192 11.26 3.33 -11.46
C ALA A 192 11.17 1.85 -11.06
N LEU A 193 10.83 0.96 -11.99
CA LEU A 193 10.84 -0.49 -11.71
C LEU A 193 12.26 -1.04 -11.86
N PRO A 194 12.67 -1.99 -11.01
CA PRO A 194 13.97 -2.64 -11.15
C PRO A 194 14.06 -3.33 -12.52
N PRO A 195 15.22 -3.30 -13.19
CA PRO A 195 15.39 -3.99 -14.45
C PRO A 195 15.12 -5.48 -14.24
N THR A 196 14.26 -6.05 -15.10
CA THR A 196 14.09 -7.49 -15.18
C THR A 196 15.44 -8.10 -15.53
N LYS A 197 16.08 -8.77 -14.56
CA LYS A 197 17.28 -9.54 -14.83
C LYS A 197 16.91 -10.61 -15.87
N PRO A 198 17.63 -10.73 -17.00
CA PRO A 198 17.44 -11.84 -17.92
C PRO A 198 17.61 -13.14 -17.12
N GLU A 199 16.57 -13.98 -17.11
CA GLU A 199 16.64 -15.30 -16.47
C GLU A 199 17.78 -16.10 -17.10
N ALA A 200 18.79 -16.42 -16.30
CA ALA A 200 19.76 -17.44 -16.65
C ALA A 200 19.08 -18.81 -16.43
N LYS A 201 18.84 -19.53 -17.53
CA LYS A 201 18.12 -20.82 -17.67
C LYS A 201 16.61 -20.75 -17.43
N PRO A 202 15.79 -21.49 -18.21
CA PRO A 202 14.37 -21.61 -17.94
C PRO A 202 14.19 -22.32 -16.60
N ALA A 203 13.82 -21.56 -15.57
CA ALA A 203 13.29 -22.10 -14.34
C ALA A 203 11.96 -22.78 -14.66
N GLN A 204 11.65 -23.87 -13.94
CA GLN A 204 10.30 -24.46 -13.97
C GLN A 204 9.26 -23.34 -13.78
N PRO A 205 8.14 -23.36 -14.54
CA PRO A 205 7.13 -22.33 -14.40
C PRO A 205 6.71 -22.23 -12.94
N ALA A 206 6.90 -21.04 -12.36
CA ALA A 206 6.50 -20.77 -10.99
C ALA A 206 5.02 -21.09 -10.85
N LYS A 207 4.65 -21.88 -9.83
CA LYS A 207 3.23 -22.14 -9.55
C LYS A 207 2.51 -20.80 -9.32
N PRO A 208 1.35 -20.58 -9.95
CA PRO A 208 0.60 -19.35 -9.73
C PRO A 208 0.29 -19.20 -8.24
N SER A 209 0.37 -17.96 -7.76
CA SER A 209 -0.01 -17.61 -6.40
C SER A 209 -1.44 -18.08 -6.13
N PRO A 210 -1.75 -18.74 -5.01
CA PRO A 210 -3.10 -19.21 -4.70
C PRO A 210 -4.06 -18.08 -4.29
N TRP A 211 -3.57 -16.84 -4.24
CA TRP A 211 -4.30 -15.72 -3.69
C TRP A 211 -5.44 -15.26 -4.60
N ILE A 212 -6.60 -15.07 -3.99
CA ILE A 212 -7.75 -14.41 -4.56
C ILE A 212 -7.81 -13.00 -3.96
N VAL A 213 -7.78 -11.98 -4.80
CA VAL A 213 -7.90 -10.57 -4.40
C VAL A 213 -9.14 -9.99 -5.05
N LYS A 214 -10.00 -9.33 -4.27
CA LYS A 214 -11.23 -8.67 -4.76
C LYS A 214 -11.31 -7.24 -4.25
N ILE A 215 -11.60 -6.31 -5.15
CA ILE A 215 -11.90 -4.92 -4.84
C ILE A 215 -13.27 -4.60 -5.43
N ASP A 216 -14.26 -4.43 -4.56
CA ASP A 216 -15.66 -4.30 -4.97
C ASP A 216 -16.00 -2.91 -5.50
N ASN A 217 -15.21 -1.89 -5.14
CA ASN A 217 -15.43 -0.52 -5.58
C ASN A 217 -14.10 0.25 -5.60
N LEU A 218 -13.44 0.29 -6.76
CA LEU A 218 -12.29 1.15 -7.01
C LEU A 218 -12.78 2.45 -7.65
N ARG A 219 -12.42 3.61 -7.09
CA ARG A 219 -12.77 4.93 -7.63
C ARG A 219 -11.58 5.88 -7.64
N PHE A 220 -11.49 6.63 -8.71
CA PHE A 220 -10.60 7.76 -8.92
C PHE A 220 -11.50 8.97 -9.12
N ASN A 221 -11.48 9.91 -8.17
CA ASN A 221 -12.35 11.08 -8.20
C ASN A 221 -11.52 12.34 -8.50
N ASP A 222 -11.96 13.12 -9.49
CA ASP A 222 -11.38 14.42 -9.85
C ASP A 222 -9.88 14.42 -10.17
N TRP A 223 -9.47 13.49 -11.03
CA TRP A 223 -8.08 13.34 -11.43
C TRP A 223 -7.70 14.27 -12.57
N HIS A 224 -6.41 14.61 -12.66
CA HIS A 224 -5.83 15.27 -13.82
C HIS A 224 -4.67 14.43 -14.35
N ALA A 225 -4.70 14.15 -15.65
CA ALA A 225 -3.66 13.40 -16.32
C ALA A 225 -2.96 14.28 -17.36
N ALA A 226 -1.64 14.26 -17.35
CA ALA A 226 -0.78 14.87 -18.35
C ALA A 226 0.16 13.83 -18.93
N TRP A 227 0.29 13.84 -20.25
CA TRP A 227 1.15 12.93 -20.98
C TRP A 227 1.98 13.68 -22.01
N ARG A 228 3.28 13.39 -22.06
CA ARG A 228 4.19 13.95 -23.07
C ARG A 228 4.94 12.87 -23.83
N ASP A 229 4.84 12.88 -25.14
CA ASP A 229 5.54 11.93 -26.03
C ASP A 229 6.58 12.66 -26.90
N GLN A 230 7.86 12.39 -26.64
CA GLN A 230 8.99 12.99 -27.36
C GLN A 230 9.47 12.15 -28.56
N THR A 231 8.77 11.05 -28.90
CA THR A 231 9.10 10.25 -30.09
C THR A 231 8.72 10.96 -31.40
N PHE A 232 7.84 11.96 -31.33
CA PHE A 232 7.45 12.80 -32.47
C PHE A 232 8.44 13.95 -32.70
N VAL A 233 8.60 14.36 -33.96
CA VAL A 233 9.48 15.49 -34.37
C VAL A 233 9.20 16.77 -33.57
N ARG A 234 7.93 17.04 -33.27
CA ARG A 234 7.52 18.00 -32.25
C ARG A 234 6.86 17.20 -31.14
N PRO A 235 7.36 17.26 -29.88
CA PRO A 235 6.81 16.47 -28.80
C PRO A 235 5.30 16.67 -28.67
N MET A 236 4.55 15.58 -28.56
CA MET A 236 3.10 15.61 -28.38
C MET A 236 2.77 15.77 -26.90
N GLN A 237 1.77 16.58 -26.58
CA GLN A 237 1.26 16.79 -25.22
C GLN A 237 -0.23 16.52 -25.19
N LEU A 238 -0.65 15.74 -24.20
CA LEU A 238 -2.03 15.43 -23.89
C LEU A 238 -2.30 15.87 -22.45
N GLU A 239 -3.37 16.61 -22.23
CA GLU A 239 -3.87 16.95 -20.91
C GLU A 239 -5.36 16.63 -20.85
N THR A 240 -5.84 16.09 -19.74
CA THR A 240 -7.26 15.80 -19.54
C THR A 240 -7.61 15.79 -18.06
N ALA A 241 -8.81 16.28 -17.74
CA ALA A 241 -9.47 15.97 -16.49
C ALA A 241 -10.11 14.58 -16.59
N VAL A 242 -10.10 13.85 -15.48
CA VAL A 242 -10.74 12.55 -15.30
C VAL A 242 -11.65 12.69 -14.07
N PRO A 243 -12.87 13.25 -14.24
CA PRO A 243 -13.79 13.45 -13.12
C PRO A 243 -14.10 12.16 -12.37
N LEU A 244 -14.22 11.05 -13.09
CA LEU A 244 -14.49 9.74 -12.51
C LEU A 244 -13.87 8.62 -13.34
N LEU A 245 -13.08 7.77 -12.69
CA LEU A 245 -12.79 6.42 -13.16
C LEU A 245 -13.21 5.45 -12.06
N GLN A 246 -13.94 4.40 -12.43
CA GLN A 246 -14.44 3.40 -11.47
C GLN A 246 -14.43 2.00 -12.05
N GLY A 247 -14.43 0.99 -11.18
CA GLY A 247 -14.63 -0.40 -11.58
C GLY A 247 -14.47 -1.39 -10.42
N LYS A 248 -14.66 -2.66 -10.74
CA LYS A 248 -14.41 -3.79 -9.85
C LYS A 248 -13.18 -4.55 -10.30
N LEU A 249 -12.26 -4.81 -9.39
CA LEU A 249 -11.04 -5.55 -9.69
C LEU A 249 -11.11 -6.92 -9.03
N SER A 250 -10.79 -7.97 -9.77
CA SER A 250 -10.46 -9.25 -9.14
C SER A 250 -9.21 -9.87 -9.75
N ILE A 251 -8.44 -10.55 -8.91
CA ILE A 251 -7.30 -11.36 -9.32
C ILE A 251 -7.54 -12.74 -8.74
N ASP A 252 -7.55 -13.76 -9.58
CA ASP A 252 -7.67 -15.15 -9.16
C ASP A 252 -6.68 -16.05 -9.92
N PRO A 253 -6.26 -17.20 -9.35
CA PRO A 253 -5.25 -18.05 -9.95
C PRO A 253 -5.67 -18.63 -11.31
N ASP A 254 -6.98 -18.81 -11.54
CA ASP A 254 -7.52 -19.51 -12.70
C ASP A 254 -7.69 -18.58 -13.91
N HIS A 255 -7.98 -17.30 -13.66
CA HIS A 255 -8.32 -16.33 -14.72
C HIS A 255 -7.44 -15.07 -14.72
N GLY A 256 -6.52 -14.92 -13.77
CA GLY A 256 -5.68 -13.74 -13.64
C GLY A 256 -6.49 -12.50 -13.28
N LEU A 257 -6.12 -11.37 -13.88
CA LEU A 257 -6.75 -10.05 -13.63
C LEU A 257 -8.06 -9.91 -14.42
N LYS A 258 -9.15 -9.59 -13.71
CA LYS A 258 -10.45 -9.22 -14.28
C LYS A 258 -10.84 -7.81 -13.84
N LEU A 259 -11.45 -7.08 -14.77
CA LEU A 259 -12.01 -5.75 -14.55
C LEU A 259 -13.46 -5.76 -15.02
N ASP A 260 -14.38 -5.60 -14.07
CA ASP A 260 -15.82 -5.56 -14.31
C ASP A 260 -16.39 -4.17 -13.98
N GLU A 261 -17.57 -3.84 -14.52
CA GLU A 261 -18.28 -2.57 -14.25
C GLU A 261 -17.42 -1.31 -14.44
N ALA A 262 -16.50 -1.35 -15.40
CA ALA A 262 -15.57 -0.26 -15.66
C ALA A 262 -16.30 0.96 -16.22
N GLY A 263 -16.11 2.11 -15.58
CA GLY A 263 -16.62 3.40 -16.02
C GLY A 263 -15.50 4.44 -16.07
N LEU A 264 -15.45 5.24 -17.12
CA LEU A 264 -14.50 6.34 -17.27
C LEU A 264 -15.22 7.57 -17.81
N THR A 265 -15.04 8.71 -17.15
CA THR A 265 -15.42 10.02 -17.63
C THR A 265 -14.15 10.84 -17.85
N LEU A 266 -14.04 11.42 -19.04
CA LEU A 266 -12.99 12.37 -19.41
C LEU A 266 -13.64 13.74 -19.64
N ALA A 267 -12.92 14.80 -19.29
CA ALA A 267 -13.31 16.16 -19.56
C ALA A 267 -12.10 17.01 -19.93
N ASP A 268 -12.33 18.12 -20.63
CA ASP A 268 -11.32 19.12 -20.99
C ASP A 268 -10.07 18.53 -21.65
N LEU A 269 -10.24 17.47 -22.45
CA LEU A 269 -9.12 16.82 -23.11
C LEU A 269 -8.56 17.73 -24.18
N LYS A 270 -7.24 17.93 -24.16
CA LYS A 270 -6.50 18.75 -25.11
C LYS A 270 -5.31 17.95 -25.63
N LEU A 271 -5.18 17.88 -26.95
CA LEU A 271 -4.02 17.31 -27.61
C LEU A 271 -3.34 18.39 -28.45
N ALA A 272 -2.05 18.60 -28.23
CA ALA A 272 -1.25 19.64 -28.86
C ALA A 272 0.15 19.14 -29.20
N ALA A 273 0.80 19.81 -30.15
CA ALA A 273 2.26 19.80 -30.20
C ALA A 273 2.79 20.73 -29.09
N ALA A 274 3.91 20.38 -28.46
CA ALA A 274 4.52 21.16 -27.39
C ALA A 274 4.73 22.62 -27.81
N GLY A 275 4.19 23.56 -27.03
CA GLY A 275 4.24 25.00 -27.31
C GLY A 275 3.34 25.49 -28.46
N GLY A 276 2.51 24.61 -29.04
CA GLY A 276 1.53 24.95 -30.08
C GLY A 276 0.09 25.04 -29.55
N MET A 277 -0.83 25.53 -30.38
CA MET A 277 -2.27 25.48 -30.10
C MET A 277 -2.77 24.02 -30.14
N PRO A 278 -3.76 23.67 -29.29
CA PRO A 278 -4.39 22.35 -29.36
C PRO A 278 -5.10 22.18 -30.70
N TRP A 279 -4.87 21.05 -31.35
CA TRP A 279 -5.49 20.70 -32.63
C TRP A 279 -6.62 19.68 -32.47
N LEU A 280 -6.76 19.10 -31.28
CA LEU A 280 -7.91 18.31 -30.86
C LEU A 280 -8.28 18.74 -29.44
N THR A 281 -9.55 19.10 -29.26
CA THR A 281 -10.17 19.33 -27.95
C THR A 281 -11.42 18.49 -27.83
N LEU A 282 -11.67 17.94 -26.64
CA LEU A 282 -12.88 17.21 -26.33
C LEU A 282 -13.39 17.65 -24.95
N ASP A 283 -14.55 18.29 -24.94
CA ASP A 283 -15.14 18.83 -23.71
C ASP A 283 -15.53 17.72 -22.73
N LYS A 284 -16.09 16.62 -23.25
CA LYS A 284 -16.54 15.49 -22.44
C LYS A 284 -16.55 14.17 -23.22
N ALA A 285 -16.13 13.09 -22.56
CA ALA A 285 -16.25 11.71 -23.04
C ALA A 285 -16.69 10.79 -21.89
N GLU A 286 -17.51 9.78 -22.18
CA GLU A 286 -17.92 8.76 -21.21
C GLU A 286 -17.80 7.37 -21.83
N LEU A 287 -17.21 6.44 -21.08
CA LEU A 287 -17.13 5.02 -21.38
C LEU A 287 -17.74 4.25 -20.22
N ALA A 288 -18.66 3.35 -20.50
CA ALA A 288 -19.22 2.44 -19.51
C ALA A 288 -19.25 1.02 -20.10
N ARG A 289 -18.52 0.11 -19.48
CA ARG A 289 -18.58 -1.32 -19.74
C ARG A 289 -19.40 -1.96 -18.63
N ARG A 290 -20.56 -2.51 -19.01
CA ARG A 290 -21.38 -3.33 -18.11
C ARG A 290 -20.79 -4.72 -17.97
#